data_AF-A0A540X6F7-F1
#
_entry.id   AF-A0A540X6F7-F1
#
_cell.length_a   1.000
_cell.length_b   1.000
_cell.length_c   1.000
_cell.angle_alpha   90.00
_cell.angle_beta   90.00
_cell.angle_gamma   90.00
#
_symmetry.space_group_name_H-M   'P 1'
#
loop_
_entity.id
_entity.type
_entity.pdbx_description
1 polymer ?
#
loop_
_entity_poly.entity_id
_entity_poly.type
_entity_poly.pdbx_seq_one_letter_code
_entity_poly.pdbx_strand_id
1 'polypeptide(L)'
;MAAVILDARCVAPFVVRVRFSDGHEGEASLKPCLFDWEPARVPDLTEETRDWLRSPENFQTVRVDPETGTLAWGDVKPFSTSLVYWRVEQYRMKVTVRSKQGEVLSKLLLGGRHEVWSSPLTVGRAATNVIVVDQEGVAEHQVKVTVGGGHHPCFYVEAVEGVTTVGAKQLSTPGERCRVSAREPLLLEVGACVVDIE
;
A
#
# COMPACT_ATOMS: atom_id res chain seq x y z
N MET A 1 -17.98 -12.36 9.91
CA MET A 1 -16.75 -13.07 10.31
C MET A 1 -15.61 -12.47 9.52
N ALA A 2 -14.48 -12.13 10.16
CA ALA A 2 -13.28 -11.74 9.41
C ALA A 2 -12.77 -12.96 8.62
N ALA A 3 -12.29 -12.74 7.39
CA ALA A 3 -11.72 -13.82 6.61
C ALA A 3 -10.50 -14.42 7.35
N VAL A 4 -10.35 -15.74 7.32
CA VAL A 4 -9.21 -16.46 7.90
C VAL A 4 -8.24 -16.89 6.79
N ILE A 5 -6.97 -17.10 7.11
CA ILE A 5 -5.97 -17.64 6.17
C ILE A 5 -6.17 -19.16 6.09
N LEU A 6 -6.34 -19.67 4.88
CA LEU A 6 -6.48 -21.11 4.59
C LEU A 6 -5.17 -21.74 4.11
N ASP A 7 -4.35 -20.97 3.41
CA ASP A 7 -3.05 -21.40 2.92
C ASP A 7 -2.06 -20.23 3.00
N ALA A 8 -0.81 -20.52 3.35
CA ALA A 8 0.26 -19.53 3.39
C ALA A 8 1.60 -20.19 3.10
N ARG A 9 2.41 -19.56 2.26
CA ARG A 9 3.81 -19.97 2.03
C ARG A 9 4.71 -18.78 1.76
N CYS A 10 5.97 -18.90 2.16
CA CYS A 10 7.01 -17.96 1.76
C CYS A 10 7.29 -18.10 0.26
N VAL A 11 7.28 -16.99 -0.49
CA VAL A 11 7.54 -16.99 -1.94
C VAL A 11 8.75 -16.14 -2.33
N ALA A 12 9.20 -15.26 -1.44
CA ALA A 12 10.43 -14.49 -1.54
C ALA A 12 10.84 -14.04 -0.13
N PRO A 13 12.08 -13.58 0.10
CA PRO A 13 12.49 -13.09 1.41
C PRO A 13 11.50 -12.06 1.99
N PHE A 14 10.90 -12.42 3.13
CA PHE A 14 9.91 -11.63 3.87
C PHE A 14 8.56 -11.40 3.15
N VAL A 15 8.25 -12.22 2.14
CA VAL A 15 6.99 -12.16 1.39
C VAL A 15 6.25 -13.48 1.50
N VAL A 16 4.98 -13.40 1.90
CA VAL A 16 4.08 -14.56 2.00
C VAL A 16 3.01 -14.48 0.94
N ARG A 17 2.77 -15.59 0.25
CA ARG A 17 1.56 -15.77 -0.56
C ARG A 17 0.52 -16.46 0.30
N VAL A 18 -0.68 -15.88 0.33
CA VAL A 18 -1.77 -16.31 1.21
C VAL A 18 -3.07 -16.45 0.43
N ARG A 19 -3.91 -17.39 0.86
CA ARG A 19 -5.29 -17.57 0.39
C ARG A 19 -6.24 -17.49 1.58
N PHE A 20 -7.28 -16.67 1.45
CA PHE A 20 -8.26 -16.43 2.50
C PHE A 20 -9.54 -17.24 2.29
N SER A 21 -10.35 -17.36 3.34
CA SER A 21 -11.59 -18.14 3.35
C SER A 21 -12.71 -17.58 2.47
N ASP A 22 -12.65 -16.31 2.11
CA ASP A 22 -13.58 -15.63 1.19
C ASP A 22 -13.18 -15.80 -0.29
N GLY A 23 -12.10 -16.54 -0.57
CA GLY A 23 -11.58 -16.76 -1.91
C GLY A 23 -10.56 -15.71 -2.37
N HIS A 24 -10.26 -14.69 -1.55
CA HIS A 24 -9.20 -13.73 -1.87
C HIS A 24 -7.82 -14.40 -1.80
N GLU A 25 -6.92 -14.06 -2.73
CA GLU A 25 -5.56 -14.59 -2.76
C GLU A 25 -4.57 -13.52 -3.23
N GLY A 26 -3.39 -13.47 -2.61
CA GLY A 26 -2.29 -12.69 -3.12
C GLY A 26 -1.06 -12.72 -2.23
N GLU A 27 -0.16 -11.77 -2.45
CA GLU A 27 1.14 -11.70 -1.78
C GLU A 27 1.19 -10.51 -0.84
N ALA A 28 1.68 -10.73 0.38
CA ALA A 28 1.93 -9.70 1.38
C ALA A 28 3.43 -9.64 1.68
N SER A 29 4.03 -8.47 1.45
CA SER A 29 5.36 -8.18 2.01
C SER A 29 5.24 -7.80 3.49
N LEU A 30 5.92 -8.56 4.34
CA LEU A 30 6.02 -8.30 5.77
C LEU A 30 7.27 -7.49 6.14
N LYS A 31 8.07 -7.05 5.15
CA LYS A 31 9.25 -6.19 5.39
C LYS A 31 8.92 -4.96 6.24
N PRO A 32 7.86 -4.17 5.98
CA PRO A 32 7.58 -3.00 6.80
C PRO A 32 7.20 -3.35 8.24
N CYS A 33 6.65 -4.56 8.46
CA CYS A 33 6.35 -5.05 9.80
C CYS A 33 7.60 -5.51 10.57
N LEU A 34 8.66 -5.91 9.86
CA LEU A 34 9.90 -6.41 10.45
C LEU A 34 10.98 -5.33 10.56
N PHE A 35 11.13 -4.48 9.55
CA PHE A 35 12.24 -3.51 9.44
C PHE A 35 11.84 -2.11 9.91
N ASP A 36 10.61 -1.68 9.63
CA ASP A 36 10.04 -0.39 10.08
C ASP A 36 9.08 -0.58 11.26
N TRP A 37 9.39 -1.57 12.10
CA TRP A 37 8.53 -2.03 13.17
C TRP A 37 8.32 -0.97 14.25
N GLU A 38 7.06 -0.72 14.59
CA GLU A 38 6.66 -0.01 15.80
C GLU A 38 5.72 -0.95 16.59
N PRO A 39 5.89 -1.13 17.91
CA PRO A 39 5.05 -2.04 18.70
C PRO A 39 3.55 -1.76 18.57
N ALA A 40 3.15 -0.49 18.47
CA ALA A 40 1.76 -0.11 18.26
C ALA A 40 1.18 -0.59 16.90
N ARG A 41 2.05 -0.91 15.92
CA ARG A 41 1.67 -1.36 14.56
C ARG A 41 1.57 -2.87 14.41
N VAL A 42 2.27 -3.62 15.25
CA VAL A 42 2.22 -5.08 15.28
C VAL A 42 2.35 -5.50 16.75
N PRO A 43 1.27 -5.36 17.54
CA PRO A 43 1.33 -5.48 19.00
C PRO A 43 1.73 -6.89 19.45
N ASP A 44 1.40 -7.89 18.65
CA ASP A 44 1.69 -9.29 18.94
C ASP A 44 3.11 -9.71 18.49
N LEU A 45 3.84 -8.83 17.81
CA LEU A 45 5.24 -9.06 17.43
C LEU A 45 6.16 -8.52 18.52
N THR A 46 6.91 -9.41 19.18
CA THR A 46 7.94 -9.01 20.16
C THR A 46 9.25 -8.64 19.47
N GLU A 47 10.13 -7.90 20.14
CA GLU A 47 11.50 -7.59 19.62
C GLU A 47 12.28 -8.85 19.28
N GLU A 48 12.25 -9.84 20.17
CA GLU A 48 12.92 -11.12 19.98
C GLU A 48 12.39 -11.85 18.74
N THR A 49 11.06 -11.96 18.62
CA THR A 49 10.42 -12.61 17.46
C THR A 49 10.74 -11.86 16.18
N ARG A 50 10.70 -10.52 16.20
CA ARG A 50 11.02 -9.66 15.05
C ARG A 50 12.45 -9.92 14.58
N ASP A 51 13.41 -9.88 15.48
CA ASP A 51 14.82 -10.03 15.12
C ASP A 51 15.14 -11.45 14.65
N TRP A 52 14.49 -12.45 15.22
CA TRP A 52 14.55 -13.83 14.69
C TRP A 52 13.96 -13.94 13.28
N LEU A 53 12.81 -13.32 13.02
CA LEU A 53 12.13 -13.31 11.70
C LEU A 53 12.84 -12.47 10.63
N ARG A 54 13.81 -11.61 11.00
CA ARG A 54 14.65 -10.88 10.03
C ARG A 54 15.67 -11.77 9.31
N SER A 55 15.85 -13.03 9.75
CA SER A 55 16.55 -14.04 8.96
C SER A 55 15.60 -14.67 7.92
N PRO A 56 15.94 -14.66 6.62
CA PRO A 56 15.14 -15.33 5.59
C PRO A 56 14.90 -16.82 5.87
N GLU A 57 15.88 -17.50 6.46
CA GLU A 57 15.81 -18.94 6.81
C GLU A 57 14.79 -19.23 7.90
N ASN A 58 14.64 -18.30 8.84
CA ASN A 58 13.62 -18.37 9.88
C ASN A 58 12.26 -17.96 9.32
N PHE A 59 12.23 -16.90 8.51
CA PHE A 59 11.00 -16.40 7.90
C PHE A 59 10.33 -17.45 6.99
N GLN A 60 11.11 -18.27 6.28
CA GLN A 60 10.55 -19.28 5.38
C GLN A 60 9.80 -20.42 6.09
N THR A 61 9.92 -20.57 7.42
CA THR A 61 9.21 -21.59 8.20
C THR A 61 7.75 -21.22 8.50
N VAL A 62 7.23 -20.20 7.82
CA VAL A 62 5.84 -19.75 7.96
C VAL A 62 4.86 -20.90 7.72
N ARG A 63 3.82 -20.96 8.55
CA ARG A 63 2.69 -21.88 8.40
C ARG A 63 1.38 -21.18 8.75
N VAL A 64 0.26 -21.81 8.42
CA VAL A 64 -1.05 -21.40 8.91
C VAL A 64 -1.33 -22.12 10.22
N ASP A 65 -1.71 -21.38 11.25
CA ASP A 65 -2.20 -21.97 12.49
C ASP A 65 -3.60 -22.57 12.27
N PRO A 66 -3.84 -23.85 12.56
CA PRO A 66 -5.11 -24.51 12.25
C PRO A 66 -6.25 -24.06 13.16
N GLU A 67 -5.96 -23.52 14.34
CA GLU A 67 -6.99 -23.10 15.30
C GLU A 67 -7.46 -21.66 15.03
N THR A 68 -6.52 -20.76 14.71
CA THR A 68 -6.82 -19.33 14.54
C THR A 68 -6.90 -18.90 13.08
N GLY A 69 -6.36 -19.68 12.13
CA GLY A 69 -6.27 -19.29 10.73
C GLY A 69 -5.42 -18.03 10.51
N THR A 70 -4.36 -17.87 11.29
CA THR A 70 -3.38 -16.78 11.20
C THR A 70 -2.02 -17.29 10.72
N LEU A 71 -1.12 -16.39 10.34
CA LEU A 71 0.27 -16.77 10.09
C LEU A 71 0.97 -17.13 11.40
N ALA A 72 1.78 -18.18 11.38
CA ALA A 72 2.53 -18.65 12.54
C ALA A 72 3.96 -19.05 12.19
N TRP A 73 4.86 -18.88 13.16
CA TRP A 73 6.24 -19.38 13.14
C TRP A 73 6.48 -20.11 14.46
N GLY A 74 6.57 -21.44 14.44
CA GLY A 74 6.44 -22.21 15.68
C GLY A 74 5.11 -21.88 16.36
N ASP A 75 5.15 -21.51 17.64
CA ASP A 75 3.95 -21.22 18.44
C ASP A 75 3.55 -19.74 18.44
N VAL A 76 4.35 -18.87 17.82
CA VAL A 76 4.05 -17.42 17.76
C VAL A 76 3.18 -17.09 16.56
N LYS A 77 2.20 -16.20 16.77
CA LYS A 77 1.22 -15.75 15.78
C LYS A 77 1.26 -14.20 15.65
N PRO A 78 2.41 -13.61 15.30
CA PRO A 78 2.65 -12.18 15.48
C PRO A 78 1.88 -11.27 14.50
N PHE A 79 1.28 -11.84 13.45
CA PHE A 79 0.54 -11.06 12.44
C PHE A 79 -0.92 -11.50 12.39
N SER A 80 -1.80 -10.58 12.75
CA SER A 80 -3.25 -10.81 12.67
C SER A 80 -3.70 -10.99 11.21
N THR A 81 -4.74 -11.79 10.99
CA THR A 81 -5.25 -12.02 9.64
C THR A 81 -5.70 -10.74 8.96
N SER A 82 -6.31 -9.81 9.70
CA SER A 82 -6.71 -8.50 9.17
C SER A 82 -5.52 -7.69 8.65
N LEU A 83 -4.38 -7.71 9.33
CA LEU A 83 -3.16 -7.04 8.88
C LEU A 83 -2.65 -7.66 7.56
N VAL A 84 -2.65 -8.99 7.49
CA VAL A 84 -2.17 -9.71 6.30
C VAL A 84 -3.13 -9.53 5.13
N TYR A 85 -4.44 -9.65 5.36
CA TYR A 85 -5.50 -9.43 4.37
C TYR A 85 -5.41 -8.03 3.78
N TRP A 86 -5.33 -7.03 4.65
CA TRP A 86 -5.13 -5.66 4.25
C TRP A 86 -3.85 -5.47 3.42
N ARG A 87 -2.75 -6.16 3.76
CA ARG A 87 -1.51 -6.07 2.98
C ARG A 87 -1.71 -6.67 1.59
N VAL A 88 -2.41 -7.80 1.47
CA VAL A 88 -2.71 -8.40 0.17
C VAL A 88 -3.54 -7.45 -0.70
N GLU A 89 -4.55 -6.79 -0.13
CA GLU A 89 -5.38 -5.83 -0.87
C GLU A 89 -4.63 -4.54 -1.21
N GLN A 90 -3.92 -3.95 -0.25
CA GLN A 90 -3.27 -2.63 -0.40
C GLN A 90 -1.98 -2.64 -1.22
N TYR A 91 -1.42 -3.82 -1.49
CA TYR A 91 -0.38 -3.95 -2.51
C TYR A 91 -0.95 -3.96 -3.93
N ARG A 92 -2.27 -3.78 -4.14
CA ARG A 92 -2.86 -3.55 -5.46
C ARG A 92 -3.71 -2.27 -5.43
N MET A 93 -3.15 -1.19 -5.92
CA MET A 93 -3.84 0.10 -5.99
C MET A 93 -4.54 0.23 -7.33
N LYS A 94 -5.84 0.48 -7.30
CA LYS A 94 -6.60 0.80 -8.50
C LYS A 94 -6.54 2.31 -8.69
N VAL A 95 -5.94 2.73 -9.78
CA VAL A 95 -5.89 4.14 -10.15
C VAL A 95 -6.86 4.36 -11.30
N THR A 96 -7.74 5.33 -11.16
CA THR A 96 -8.59 5.80 -12.24
C THR A 96 -8.33 7.29 -12.47
N VAL A 97 -7.91 7.65 -13.67
CA VAL A 97 -7.81 9.06 -14.08
C VAL A 97 -9.09 9.43 -14.79
N ARG A 98 -9.75 10.49 -14.36
CA ARG A 98 -10.97 11.02 -14.96
C ARG A 98 -10.84 12.50 -15.26
N SER A 99 -11.57 12.97 -16.26
CA SER A 99 -11.84 14.40 -16.38
C SER A 99 -12.77 14.86 -15.25
N LYS A 100 -12.78 16.15 -14.91
CA LYS A 100 -13.74 16.72 -13.96
C LYS A 100 -15.20 16.58 -14.40
N GLN A 101 -15.42 16.34 -15.70
CA GLN A 101 -16.73 16.05 -16.29
C GLN A 101 -17.15 14.57 -16.12
N GLY A 102 -16.26 13.72 -15.58
CA GLY A 102 -16.55 12.33 -15.25
C GLY A 102 -16.13 11.30 -16.30
N GLU A 103 -15.52 11.73 -17.40
CA GLU A 103 -15.00 10.81 -18.42
C GLU A 103 -13.78 10.08 -17.89
N VAL A 104 -13.74 8.75 -18.04
CA VAL A 104 -12.57 7.95 -17.65
C VAL A 104 -11.51 8.03 -18.75
N LEU A 105 -10.36 8.63 -18.43
CA LEU A 105 -9.25 8.78 -19.35
C LEU A 105 -8.31 7.58 -19.30
N SER A 106 -8.06 7.02 -18.12
CA SER A 106 -7.24 5.83 -17.95
C SER A 106 -7.57 5.06 -16.67
N LYS A 107 -7.22 3.77 -16.68
CA LYS A 107 -7.27 2.88 -15.52
C LYS A 107 -5.94 2.14 -15.41
N LEU A 108 -5.36 2.13 -14.22
CA LEU A 108 -4.11 1.44 -13.93
C LEU A 108 -4.33 0.56 -12.70
N LEU A 109 -3.69 -0.60 -12.68
CA LEU A 109 -3.58 -1.42 -11.49
C LEU A 109 -2.10 -1.45 -11.13
N LEU A 110 -1.74 -0.79 -10.04
CA LEU A 110 -0.36 -0.67 -9.58
C LEU A 110 -0.11 -1.68 -8.45
N GLY A 111 1.06 -2.32 -8.42
CA GLY A 111 1.40 -3.31 -7.40
C GLY A 111 0.94 -4.75 -7.70
N GLY A 112 1.08 -5.64 -6.72
CA GLY A 112 0.45 -6.96 -6.71
C GLY A 112 1.38 -8.17 -6.82
N ARG A 113 2.69 -7.96 -7.02
CA ARG A 113 3.75 -9.00 -6.90
C ARG A 113 5.04 -8.37 -6.41
N HIS A 114 5.48 -8.71 -5.19
CA HIS A 114 6.74 -8.26 -4.58
C HIS A 114 7.00 -6.74 -4.46
N GLU A 115 6.13 -5.87 -4.98
CA GLU A 115 6.27 -4.42 -4.90
C GLU A 115 5.97 -3.94 -3.48
N VAL A 116 7.04 -3.71 -2.71
CA VAL A 116 6.97 -2.79 -1.60
C VAL A 116 6.92 -1.39 -2.22
N TRP A 117 5.94 -0.56 -1.84
CA TRP A 117 5.91 0.87 -2.15
C TRP A 117 7.09 1.59 -1.47
N SER A 118 8.32 1.30 -1.89
CA SER A 118 9.54 1.90 -1.38
C SER A 118 9.85 3.23 -2.05
N SER A 119 9.23 3.49 -3.20
CA SER A 119 9.36 4.71 -3.97
C SER A 119 7.99 5.40 -4.07
N PRO A 120 7.93 6.73 -3.95
CA PRO A 120 6.68 7.46 -4.15
C PRO A 120 6.13 7.22 -5.56
N LEU A 121 4.83 7.04 -5.67
CA LEU A 121 4.10 7.09 -6.93
C LEU A 121 4.19 8.50 -7.49
N THR A 122 4.73 8.65 -8.69
CA THR A 122 4.80 9.93 -9.38
C THR A 122 3.56 10.14 -10.25
N VAL A 123 3.01 11.35 -10.21
CA VAL A 123 1.85 11.76 -10.99
C VAL A 123 2.20 13.02 -11.77
N GLY A 124 1.88 13.05 -13.06
CA GLY A 124 2.11 14.22 -13.90
C GLY A 124 1.92 13.93 -15.38
N ARG A 125 2.21 14.92 -16.22
CA ARG A 125 2.07 14.82 -17.68
C ARG A 125 3.17 13.98 -18.32
N ALA A 126 4.38 14.02 -17.77
CA ALA A 126 5.53 13.31 -18.36
C ALA A 126 5.27 11.80 -18.42
N ALA A 127 5.67 11.16 -19.52
CA ALA A 127 5.54 9.71 -19.72
C ALA A 127 6.42 8.88 -18.76
N THR A 128 7.33 9.53 -18.04
CA THR A 128 8.19 8.91 -17.01
C THR A 128 7.48 8.77 -15.66
N ASN A 129 6.29 9.35 -15.49
CA ASN A 129 5.50 9.18 -14.28
C ASN A 129 4.85 7.79 -14.21
N VAL A 130 4.60 7.29 -13.00
CA VAL A 130 3.85 6.04 -12.80
C VAL A 130 2.37 6.23 -13.17
N ILE A 131 1.81 7.39 -12.81
CA ILE A 131 0.45 7.79 -13.16
C ILE A 131 0.55 8.96 -14.13
N VAL A 132 0.33 8.67 -15.41
CA VAL A 132 0.38 9.68 -16.47
C VAL A 132 -1.00 10.33 -16.65
N VAL A 133 -1.04 11.65 -16.55
CA VAL A 133 -2.20 12.49 -16.84
C VAL A 133 -1.84 13.42 -17.99
N ASP A 134 -1.91 12.91 -19.22
CA ASP A 134 -1.57 13.66 -20.43
C ASP A 134 -2.70 14.62 -20.82
N GLN A 135 -2.80 15.72 -20.08
CA GLN A 135 -3.80 16.77 -20.27
C GLN A 135 -3.17 18.15 -20.10
N GLU A 136 -3.69 19.14 -20.82
CA GLU A 136 -3.24 20.52 -20.66
C GLU A 136 -3.55 21.05 -19.25
N GLY A 137 -2.62 21.85 -18.71
CA GLY A 137 -2.71 22.38 -17.35
C GLY A 137 -2.20 21.45 -16.25
N VAL A 138 -1.73 20.25 -16.60
CA VAL A 138 -0.96 19.37 -15.69
C VAL A 138 0.53 19.56 -15.95
N ALA A 139 1.31 19.77 -14.89
CA ALA A 139 2.76 19.89 -14.95
C ALA A 139 3.42 18.55 -15.30
N GLU A 140 4.66 18.61 -15.80
CA GLU A 140 5.44 17.41 -16.15
C GLU A 140 5.58 16.47 -14.94
N HIS A 141 5.87 17.01 -13.76
CA HIS A 141 5.90 16.29 -12.49
C HIS A 141 5.04 16.99 -11.44
N GLN A 142 3.76 16.69 -11.41
CA GLN A 142 2.77 17.41 -10.59
C GLN A 142 2.93 17.10 -9.09
N VAL A 143 2.88 15.81 -8.72
CA VAL A 143 2.78 15.41 -7.32
C VAL A 143 3.38 14.02 -7.10
N LYS A 144 3.88 13.78 -5.89
CA LYS A 144 4.35 12.48 -5.42
C LYS A 144 3.42 11.96 -4.33
N VAL A 145 3.07 10.68 -4.41
CA VAL A 145 2.24 10.00 -3.42
C VAL A 145 3.05 8.86 -2.81
N THR A 146 3.39 8.99 -1.54
CA THR A 146 4.00 7.89 -0.78
C THR A 146 2.91 7.15 -0.03
N VAL A 147 2.80 5.86 -0.27
CA VAL A 147 1.92 4.97 0.48
C VAL A 147 2.65 4.55 1.74
N GLY A 148 2.16 4.95 2.90
CA GLY A 148 2.78 4.66 4.18
C GLY A 148 1.76 4.42 5.28
N GLY A 149 2.24 4.28 6.51
CA GLY A 149 1.39 4.11 7.69
C GLY A 149 1.05 2.64 7.95
N GLY A 150 1.66 2.08 9.00
CA GLY A 150 1.48 0.67 9.38
C GLY A 150 0.03 0.29 9.66
N HIS A 151 -0.46 0.48 10.89
CA HIS A 151 -1.81 0.05 11.28
C HIS A 151 -2.94 0.98 10.80
N HIS A 152 -2.58 2.20 10.35
CA HIS A 152 -3.48 3.18 9.77
C HIS A 152 -2.86 3.66 8.46
N PRO A 153 -3.26 3.10 7.30
CA PRO A 153 -2.68 3.54 6.04
C PRO A 153 -2.90 5.02 5.88
N CYS A 154 -1.89 5.68 5.35
CA CYS A 154 -1.96 7.05 4.93
C CYS A 154 -1.24 7.23 3.61
N PHE A 155 -1.82 8.09 2.78
CA PHE A 155 -1.11 8.68 1.67
C PHE A 155 -0.43 9.95 2.16
N TYR A 156 0.88 10.03 1.91
CA TYR A 156 1.63 11.27 2.06
C TYR A 156 1.77 11.87 0.66
N VAL A 157 1.05 12.95 0.44
CA VAL A 157 1.04 13.66 -0.83
C VAL A 157 2.01 14.83 -0.73
N GLU A 158 2.96 14.92 -1.65
CA GLU A 158 3.97 15.97 -1.74
C GLU A 158 3.84 16.69 -3.07
N ALA A 159 3.60 18.00 -3.04
CA ALA A 159 3.61 18.82 -4.24
C ALA A 159 5.01 18.89 -4.84
N VAL A 160 5.09 18.74 -6.16
CA VAL A 160 6.35 18.85 -6.91
C VAL A 160 6.28 20.08 -7.81
N GLU A 161 5.29 20.15 -8.69
CA GLU A 161 5.04 21.28 -9.59
C GLU A 161 3.53 21.53 -9.74
N GLY A 162 3.19 22.76 -10.12
CA GLY A 162 1.79 23.16 -10.34
C GLY A 162 0.97 23.19 -9.05
N VAL A 163 -0.35 23.11 -9.22
CA VAL A 163 -1.33 23.16 -8.13
C VAL A 163 -2.09 21.84 -8.07
N THR A 164 -2.05 21.18 -6.92
CA THR A 164 -2.78 19.94 -6.66
C THR A 164 -3.76 20.14 -5.51
N THR A 165 -5.02 19.79 -5.70
CA THR A 165 -6.01 19.78 -4.61
C THR A 165 -6.18 18.37 -4.07
N VAL A 166 -6.13 18.23 -2.75
CA VAL A 166 -6.28 16.98 -2.02
C VAL A 166 -7.39 17.17 -0.98
N GLY A 167 -8.60 16.71 -1.30
CA GLY A 167 -9.79 17.01 -0.52
C GLY A 167 -10.01 18.53 -0.42
N ALA A 168 -10.04 19.08 0.80
CA ALA A 168 -10.18 20.53 1.03
C ALA A 168 -8.84 21.31 1.01
N LYS A 169 -7.70 20.62 0.89
CA LYS A 169 -6.37 21.24 0.96
C LYS A 169 -5.79 21.43 -0.43
N GLN A 170 -5.32 22.64 -0.72
CA GLN A 170 -4.56 22.93 -1.93
C GLN A 170 -3.07 22.89 -1.62
N LEU A 171 -2.30 22.19 -2.44
CA LEU A 171 -0.84 22.14 -2.41
C LEU A 171 -0.32 22.87 -3.66
N SER A 172 0.42 23.96 -3.45
CA SER A 172 0.93 24.81 -4.54
C SER A 172 2.41 25.14 -4.41
N THR A 173 3.01 24.88 -3.25
CA THR A 173 4.44 25.10 -3.01
C THR A 173 5.19 23.78 -3.13
N PRO A 174 6.26 23.68 -3.96
CA PRO A 174 7.08 22.48 -4.04
C PRO A 174 7.61 22.05 -2.67
N GLY A 175 7.47 20.75 -2.36
CA GLY A 175 7.82 20.17 -1.06
C GLY A 175 6.73 20.32 0.01
N GLU A 176 5.64 21.04 -0.26
CA GLU A 176 4.49 21.07 0.65
C GLU A 176 3.85 19.67 0.72
N ARG A 177 3.60 19.21 1.95
CA ARG A 177 3.06 17.87 2.22
C ARG A 177 1.66 17.93 2.84
N CYS A 178 0.85 16.93 2.52
CA CYS A 178 -0.33 16.60 3.30
C CYS A 178 -0.42 15.09 3.56
N ARG A 179 -1.15 14.75 4.62
CA ARG A 179 -1.41 13.37 5.02
C ARG A 179 -2.91 13.11 4.85
N VAL A 180 -3.24 12.08 4.11
CA VAL A 180 -4.62 11.60 3.89
C VAL A 180 -4.72 10.20 4.45
N SER A 181 -5.77 9.90 5.20
CA SER A 181 -6.04 8.54 5.70
C SER A 181 -6.52 7.66 4.54
N ALA A 182 -5.90 6.50 4.28
CA ALA A 182 -6.40 5.56 3.26
C ALA A 182 -7.54 4.67 3.77
N ARG A 183 -8.41 5.24 4.61
CA ARG A 183 -9.72 4.64 4.91
C ARG A 183 -10.72 4.95 3.79
N GLU A 184 -10.42 5.96 2.99
CA GLU A 184 -11.18 6.41 1.84
C GLU A 184 -10.23 6.54 0.65
N PRO A 185 -10.75 6.45 -0.60
CA PRO A 185 -9.95 6.67 -1.79
C PRO A 185 -9.25 8.03 -1.76
N LEU A 186 -7.99 8.07 -2.21
CA LEU A 186 -7.29 9.34 -2.38
C LEU A 186 -7.71 9.98 -3.69
N LEU A 187 -8.29 11.17 -3.57
CA LEU A 187 -8.66 12.01 -4.70
C LEU A 187 -7.65 13.15 -4.84
N LEU A 188 -6.99 13.21 -5.99
CA LEU A 188 -6.08 14.29 -6.38
C LEU A 188 -6.68 15.04 -7.56
N GLU A 189 -7.00 16.31 -7.39
CA GLU A 189 -7.36 17.16 -8.51
C GLU A 189 -6.10 17.80 -9.10
N VAL A 190 -5.87 17.55 -10.39
CA VAL A 190 -4.71 18.06 -11.13
C VAL A 190 -5.20 18.64 -12.44
N GLY A 191 -5.11 19.98 -12.58
CA GLY A 191 -5.70 20.69 -13.72
C GLY A 191 -7.20 20.40 -13.88
N ALA A 192 -7.61 19.97 -15.08
CA ALA A 192 -8.98 19.57 -15.40
C ALA A 192 -9.31 18.10 -15.09
N CYS A 193 -8.43 17.39 -14.36
CA CYS A 193 -8.56 15.98 -14.07
C CYS A 193 -8.66 15.69 -12.57
N VAL A 194 -9.16 14.49 -12.29
CA VAL A 194 -9.19 13.85 -10.97
C VAL A 194 -8.48 12.50 -11.09
N VAL A 195 -7.48 12.28 -10.26
CA VAL A 195 -6.83 10.98 -10.07
C VAL A 195 -7.41 10.36 -8.81
N ASP A 196 -8.08 9.23 -8.99
CA ASP A 196 -8.70 8.43 -7.93
C ASP A 196 -7.83 7.22 -7.66
N ILE A 197 -7.45 7.01 -6.41
CA ILE A 197 -6.55 5.95 -5.97
C ILE A 197 -7.22 5.17 -4.83
N GLU A 198 -7.62 3.93 -5.12
CA GLU A 198 -8.26 2.96 -4.21
C GLU A 198 -7.29 1.86 -3.75
#